data_AF-A0A7X4KW75-F1
#
_entry.id   AF-A0A7X4KW75-F1
#
_cell.length_a   1.000
_cell.length_b   1.000
_cell.length_c   1.000
_cell.angle_alpha   90.00
_cell.angle_beta   90.00
_cell.angle_gamma   90.00
#
_symmetry.space_group_name_H-M   'P 1'
#
loop_
_entity.id
_entity.type
_entity.pdbx_description
1 polymer ?
#
loop_
_entity_poly.entity_id
_entity_poly.type
_entity_poly.pdbx_seq_one_letter_code
_entity_poly.pdbx_strand_id
1 'polypeptide(L)'
;MMIAKKAIPRRTMLRGIGATLALPLLDGMVPALTALSKTAAKPIARFGTVYVPNGIIMAGWTPAAEGADFEFTPTLKPLEAHRKHLLVLSGLDNTGASSRTGGSGAHAKPAGAFMTGIEPLRTTSSASLQLGTSMDQILAQQVGQETPLPSLELGLEGTDTVNGVGTCDVGFSCAYQNRLAWSSPTTPLPVESNPRVVFERLFGSVESTDPAVRKARLQRQGSIIDSVLDKVHALEGDLGHRDRLKLGEYVDSVREIERRIQNAEARGRELPLVDSPAGIPVSYDEHARLMFDMQTLALQTDTTRVITFQIGREQSGATYPQIGVSDSHHPISHHGGDETKIAALRKINAYHTSLF
;
A
#
# COMPACT_ATOMS: atom_id res chain seq x y z
N MET A 1 -24.20 -6.48 40.78
CA MET A 1 -24.17 -6.06 39.37
C MET A 1 -24.83 -7.15 38.54
N MET A 2 -26.05 -6.93 38.03
CA MET A 2 -26.70 -7.90 37.13
C MET A 2 -26.18 -7.65 35.71
N ILE A 3 -25.44 -8.61 35.16
CA ILE A 3 -24.97 -8.57 33.77
C ILE A 3 -26.02 -9.28 32.92
N ALA A 4 -26.86 -8.54 32.21
CA ALA A 4 -27.84 -9.08 31.28
C ALA A 4 -27.45 -8.76 29.82
N LYS A 5 -26.47 -9.50 29.28
CA LYS A 5 -26.36 -9.68 27.82
C LYS A 5 -26.69 -11.13 27.49
N LYS A 6 -27.88 -11.36 26.91
CA LYS A 6 -28.27 -12.68 26.40
C LYS A 6 -27.44 -12.95 25.13
N ALA A 7 -26.58 -13.95 25.17
CA ALA A 7 -25.83 -14.41 24.00
C ALA A 7 -26.69 -15.39 23.19
N ILE A 8 -26.92 -15.10 21.91
CA ILE A 8 -27.69 -15.99 21.02
C ILE A 8 -26.71 -16.91 20.29
N PRO A 9 -26.84 -18.24 20.38
CA PRO A 9 -25.99 -19.16 19.63
C PRO A 9 -26.17 -18.97 18.12
N ARG A 10 -25.06 -18.85 17.38
CA ARG A 10 -25.06 -18.70 15.90
C ARG A 10 -25.91 -19.75 15.20
N ARG A 11 -25.92 -20.98 15.73
CA ARG A 11 -26.74 -22.10 15.23
C ARG A 11 -28.25 -21.84 15.35
N THR A 12 -28.69 -21.12 16.38
CA THR A 12 -30.11 -20.80 16.60
C THR A 12 -30.59 -19.79 15.57
N MET A 13 -29.78 -18.81 15.22
CA MET A 13 -30.14 -17.79 14.22
C MET A 13 -30.08 -18.34 12.78
N LEU A 14 -29.06 -19.15 12.46
CA LEU A 14 -28.92 -19.79 11.14
C LEU A 14 -30.03 -20.82 10.85
N ARG A 15 -30.64 -21.40 11.90
CA ARG A 15 -31.83 -22.28 11.75
C ARG A 15 -33.10 -21.52 11.38
N GLY A 16 -33.17 -20.20 11.62
CA GLY A 16 -34.36 -19.39 11.37
C GLY A 16 -34.39 -18.65 10.03
N ILE A 17 -33.22 -18.44 9.39
CA ILE A 17 -33.10 -17.58 8.19
C ILE A 17 -32.84 -18.39 6.90
N GLY A 18 -32.64 -19.71 6.98
CA GLY A 18 -32.24 -20.50 5.81
C GLY A 18 -30.77 -20.25 5.46
N ALA A 19 -30.12 -21.28 4.93
CA ALA A 19 -28.66 -21.37 4.80
C ALA A 19 -28.02 -20.45 3.72
N THR A 20 -28.71 -19.41 3.26
CA THR A 20 -28.32 -18.65 2.06
C THR A 20 -27.69 -17.29 2.33
N LEU A 21 -27.63 -16.82 3.58
CA LEU A 21 -26.98 -15.54 3.92
C LEU A 21 -25.92 -15.74 5.00
N ALA A 22 -24.66 -15.45 4.66
CA ALA A 22 -23.56 -15.36 5.60
C ALA A 22 -23.81 -14.14 6.53
N LEU A 23 -24.35 -14.38 7.71
CA LEU A 23 -24.60 -13.32 8.69
C LEU A 23 -23.27 -12.81 9.27
N PRO A 24 -23.01 -11.48 9.26
CA PRO A 24 -21.89 -10.90 10.00
C PRO A 24 -22.08 -11.17 11.50
N LEU A 25 -20.97 -11.35 12.21
CA LEU A 25 -20.99 -11.61 13.64
C LEU A 25 -21.46 -10.35 14.38
N LEU A 26 -22.67 -10.40 14.94
CA LEU A 26 -23.24 -9.29 15.70
C LEU A 26 -22.68 -9.27 17.14
N ASP A 27 -22.56 -8.09 17.75
CA ASP A 27 -22.08 -7.91 19.14
C ASP A 27 -22.86 -8.74 20.17
N GLY A 28 -24.13 -9.08 19.88
CA GLY A 28 -24.96 -9.96 20.72
C GLY A 28 -24.61 -11.46 20.63
N MET A 29 -23.69 -11.85 19.75
CA MET A 29 -23.24 -13.23 19.56
C MET A 29 -21.92 -13.53 20.29
N VAL A 30 -21.28 -12.52 20.88
CA VAL A 30 -20.10 -12.67 21.72
C VAL A 30 -20.54 -12.90 23.17
N PRO A 31 -20.21 -14.04 23.80
CA PRO A 31 -20.53 -14.28 25.20
C PRO A 31 -19.95 -13.18 26.10
N ALA A 32 -20.75 -12.71 27.07
CA ALA A 32 -20.28 -11.75 28.07
C ALA A 32 -19.01 -12.28 28.76
N LEU A 33 -18.03 -11.39 29.00
CA LEU A 33 -16.71 -11.68 29.59
C LEU A 33 -15.71 -12.43 28.70
N THR A 34 -16.03 -12.73 27.44
CA THR A 34 -15.00 -13.20 26.49
C THR A 34 -14.24 -11.99 25.95
N ALA A 35 -12.91 -11.96 26.13
CA ALA A 35 -12.08 -10.93 25.49
C ALA A 35 -12.28 -11.00 23.97
N LEU A 36 -12.65 -9.87 23.33
CA LEU A 36 -12.88 -9.79 21.88
C LEU A 36 -11.71 -10.37 21.06
N SER A 37 -10.48 -10.23 21.57
CA SER A 37 -9.25 -10.80 20.99
C SER A 37 -9.23 -12.32 20.89
N LYS A 38 -10.06 -13.03 21.66
CA LYS A 38 -10.23 -14.50 21.66
C LYS A 38 -11.48 -14.96 20.93
N THR A 39 -12.14 -14.08 20.19
CA THR A 39 -13.38 -14.38 19.47
C THR A 39 -13.20 -14.17 17.98
N ALA A 40 -14.10 -14.74 17.19
CA ALA A 40 -14.22 -14.44 15.76
C ALA A 40 -14.59 -12.96 15.48
N ALA A 41 -14.90 -12.16 16.52
CA ALA A 41 -15.13 -10.71 16.43
C ALA A 41 -13.85 -9.89 16.64
N LYS A 42 -12.67 -10.51 16.74
CA LYS A 42 -11.40 -9.78 16.87
C LYS A 42 -11.27 -8.79 15.71
N PRO A 43 -11.14 -7.48 15.98
CA PRO A 43 -10.95 -6.49 14.92
C PRO A 43 -9.70 -6.83 14.11
N ILE A 44 -9.84 -6.83 12.78
CA ILE A 44 -8.72 -7.00 11.87
C ILE A 44 -8.01 -5.65 11.78
N ALA A 45 -6.78 -5.58 12.27
CA ALA A 45 -5.92 -4.41 12.09
C ALA A 45 -5.52 -4.33 10.61
N ARG A 46 -5.75 -3.15 10.02
CA ARG A 46 -5.37 -2.81 8.65
C ARG A 46 -4.52 -1.56 8.68
N PHE A 47 -3.53 -1.51 7.81
CA PHE A 47 -2.59 -0.42 7.70
C PHE A 47 -2.53 0.04 6.24
N GLY A 48 -2.60 1.36 6.04
CA GLY A 48 -2.51 1.99 4.74
C GLY A 48 -1.68 3.26 4.87
N THR A 49 -0.74 3.49 3.96
CA THR A 49 -0.01 4.76 3.84
C THR A 49 -0.33 5.41 2.50
N VAL A 50 -0.47 6.73 2.52
CA VAL A 50 -0.50 7.54 1.31
C VAL A 50 0.59 8.58 1.39
N TYR A 51 1.46 8.58 0.39
CA TYR A 51 2.57 9.51 0.28
C TYR A 51 2.26 10.56 -0.79
N VAL A 52 2.46 11.82 -0.42
CA VAL A 52 2.32 12.99 -1.28
C VAL A 52 3.73 13.57 -1.51
N PRO A 53 4.23 13.60 -2.76
CA PRO A 53 5.57 14.10 -3.07
C PRO A 53 5.66 15.62 -2.94
N ASN A 54 6.89 16.16 -2.95
CA ASN A 54 7.18 17.60 -3.00
C ASN A 54 6.69 18.44 -1.81
N GLY A 55 6.18 17.80 -0.76
CA GLY A 55 5.70 18.47 0.45
C GLY A 55 4.36 19.17 0.28
N ILE A 56 3.93 19.82 1.36
CA ILE A 56 2.65 20.50 1.47
C ILE A 56 2.91 21.92 1.99
N ILE A 57 2.14 22.90 1.51
CA ILE A 57 2.16 24.25 2.09
C ILE A 57 1.59 24.17 3.51
N MET A 58 2.47 24.08 4.51
CA MET A 58 2.10 23.75 5.90
C MET A 58 1.14 24.77 6.53
N ALA A 59 1.20 26.04 6.13
CA ALA A 59 0.23 27.06 6.56
C ALA A 59 -1.21 26.75 6.11
N GLY A 60 -1.39 26.00 5.02
CA GLY A 60 -2.68 25.51 4.56
C GLY A 60 -3.02 24.10 5.05
N TRP A 61 -2.08 23.39 5.69
CA TRP A 61 -2.26 22.03 6.20
C TRP A 61 -2.52 22.02 7.71
N THR A 62 -1.65 22.64 8.49
CA THR A 62 -1.67 22.56 9.96
C THR A 62 -2.77 23.45 10.54
N PRO A 63 -3.74 22.89 11.29
CA PRO A 63 -4.71 23.68 12.04
C PRO A 63 -4.03 24.59 13.07
N ALA A 64 -4.62 25.76 13.33
CA ALA A 64 -4.04 26.74 14.26
C ALA A 64 -4.20 26.36 15.74
N ALA A 65 -5.22 25.56 16.06
CA ALA A 65 -5.54 25.13 17.41
C ALA A 65 -5.43 23.61 17.57
N GLU A 66 -5.03 23.17 18.75
CA GLU A 66 -5.05 21.76 19.15
C GLU A 66 -6.44 21.34 19.65
N GLY A 67 -6.67 20.03 19.72
CA GLY A 67 -7.93 19.44 20.20
C GLY A 67 -8.84 18.94 19.07
N ALA A 68 -9.94 18.26 19.43
CA ALA A 68 -10.81 17.60 18.45
C ALA A 68 -11.63 18.56 17.57
N ASP A 69 -11.83 19.80 18.04
CA ASP A 69 -12.70 20.81 17.45
C ASP A 69 -11.91 21.88 16.68
N PHE A 70 -10.72 21.55 16.17
CA PHE A 70 -9.96 22.46 15.32
C PHE A 70 -10.74 22.85 14.05
N GLU A 71 -10.48 24.05 13.55
CA GLU A 71 -11.01 24.52 12.27
C GLU A 71 -10.24 23.88 11.10
N PHE A 72 -10.98 23.32 10.14
CA PHE A 72 -10.37 22.74 8.94
C PHE A 72 -9.75 23.82 8.06
N THR A 73 -8.46 23.69 7.79
CA THR A 73 -7.72 24.50 6.83
C THR A 73 -8.16 24.21 5.39
N PRO A 74 -7.91 25.10 4.42
CA PRO A 74 -8.32 24.88 3.03
C PRO A 74 -7.84 23.56 2.43
N THR A 75 -6.61 23.13 2.74
CA THR A 75 -6.08 21.85 2.26
C THR A 75 -6.77 20.65 2.91
N LEU A 76 -7.15 20.74 4.20
CA LEU A 76 -7.79 19.64 4.91
C LEU A 76 -9.32 19.62 4.78
N LYS A 77 -9.93 20.67 4.24
CA LYS A 77 -11.39 20.83 4.14
C LYS A 77 -12.11 19.61 3.54
N PRO A 78 -11.60 18.92 2.49
CA PRO A 78 -12.24 17.72 1.96
C PRO A 78 -12.41 16.59 2.98
N LEU A 79 -11.56 16.53 4.01
CA LEU A 79 -11.57 15.48 5.04
C LEU A 79 -12.54 15.77 6.20
N GLU A 80 -13.27 16.88 6.17
CA GLU A 80 -14.13 17.33 7.28
C GLU A 80 -15.20 16.30 7.67
N ALA A 81 -15.76 15.59 6.69
CA ALA A 81 -16.74 14.53 6.92
C ALA A 81 -16.19 13.38 7.79
N HIS A 82 -14.86 13.24 7.86
CA HIS A 82 -14.16 12.19 8.60
C HIS A 82 -13.54 12.68 9.91
N ARG A 83 -13.92 13.86 10.44
CA ARG A 83 -13.37 14.44 11.68
C ARG A 83 -13.17 13.44 12.82
N LYS A 84 -14.15 12.57 13.06
CA LYS A 84 -14.10 11.57 14.16
C LYS A 84 -13.01 10.50 14.00
N HIS A 85 -12.45 10.38 12.80
CA HIS A 85 -11.41 9.42 12.43
C HIS A 85 -10.12 10.11 11.97
N LEU A 86 -10.01 11.43 12.15
CA LEU A 86 -8.87 12.23 11.70
C LEU A 86 -8.04 12.71 12.88
N LEU A 87 -6.73 12.55 12.75
CA LEU A 87 -5.72 13.15 13.63
C LEU A 87 -4.75 13.93 12.76
N VAL A 88 -4.52 15.21 13.07
CA VAL A 88 -3.50 16.02 12.41
C VAL A 88 -2.34 16.18 13.39
N LEU A 89 -1.21 15.57 13.06
CA LEU A 89 0.00 15.63 13.88
C LEU A 89 0.93 16.72 13.36
N SER A 90 1.46 17.54 14.27
CA SER A 90 2.45 18.59 13.99
C SER A 90 3.63 18.50 14.94
N GLY A 91 4.76 19.13 14.58
CA GLY A 91 5.97 19.14 15.42
C GLY A 91 6.78 17.84 15.35
N LEU A 92 6.49 16.96 14.38
CA LEU A 92 7.28 15.76 14.10
C LEU A 92 8.32 16.08 13.02
N ASP A 93 9.51 15.53 13.17
CA ASP A 93 10.57 15.57 12.17
C ASP A 93 11.07 14.16 11.85
N ASN A 94 11.31 13.90 10.57
CA ASN A 94 11.92 12.67 10.11
C ASN A 94 13.42 12.90 9.91
N THR A 95 14.19 12.61 10.95
CA THR A 95 15.64 12.83 10.93
C THR A 95 16.38 12.04 9.84
N GLY A 96 15.80 10.96 9.30
CA GLY A 96 16.33 10.27 8.13
C GLY A 96 16.22 11.07 6.84
N ALA A 97 15.20 11.93 6.73
CA ALA A 97 15.04 12.85 5.60
C ALA A 97 15.96 14.08 5.70
N SER A 98 16.52 14.34 6.88
CA SER A 98 17.38 15.50 7.13
C SER A 98 18.76 15.35 6.45
N SER A 99 19.37 16.48 6.07
CA SER A 99 20.66 16.49 5.37
C SER A 99 21.86 16.41 6.33
N ARG A 100 21.92 15.36 7.16
CA ARG A 100 23.01 15.18 8.13
C ARG A 100 24.39 15.06 7.46
N THR A 101 24.44 14.59 6.22
CA THR A 101 25.66 14.39 5.45
C THR A 101 25.95 15.47 4.37
N GLY A 102 25.18 16.57 4.34
CA GLY A 102 25.35 17.67 3.37
C GLY A 102 24.36 17.65 2.18
N GLY A 103 24.40 18.73 1.39
CA GLY A 103 23.31 19.26 0.55
C GLY A 103 23.04 18.62 -0.82
N SER A 104 22.83 17.31 -0.90
CA SER A 104 22.18 16.65 -2.05
C SER A 104 21.14 15.63 -1.60
N GLY A 105 20.32 15.08 -2.50
CA GLY A 105 19.28 14.12 -2.10
C GLY A 105 17.94 14.76 -1.72
N ALA A 106 17.61 15.96 -2.25
CA ALA A 106 16.38 16.68 -1.92
C ALA A 106 15.09 15.91 -2.25
N HIS A 107 15.18 14.93 -3.16
CA HIS A 107 14.08 14.05 -3.57
C HIS A 107 14.30 12.60 -3.09
N ALA A 108 15.55 12.12 -3.07
CA ALA A 108 15.85 10.78 -2.59
C ALA A 108 15.61 10.62 -1.07
N LYS A 109 15.96 11.63 -0.27
CA LYS A 109 15.87 11.57 1.20
C LYS A 109 14.44 11.57 1.72
N PRO A 110 13.52 12.46 1.30
CA PRO A 110 12.18 12.47 1.88
C PRO A 110 11.39 11.20 1.56
N ALA A 111 11.40 10.75 0.29
CA ALA A 111 10.76 9.51 -0.11
C ALA A 111 11.38 8.26 0.55
N GLY A 112 12.72 8.15 0.55
CA GLY A 112 13.41 7.01 1.15
C GLY A 112 13.20 6.94 2.67
N ALA A 113 13.26 8.08 3.36
CA ALA A 113 13.10 8.11 4.79
C ALA A 113 11.64 7.98 5.25
N PHE A 114 10.64 8.25 4.39
CA PHE A 114 9.23 8.37 4.78
C PHE A 114 8.73 7.21 5.65
N MET A 115 9.01 5.96 5.25
CA MET A 115 8.59 4.76 5.99
C MET A 115 9.74 4.01 6.68
N THR A 116 10.99 4.46 6.51
CA THR A 116 12.17 3.80 7.10
C THR A 116 12.76 4.57 8.27
N GLY A 117 12.60 5.90 8.29
CA GLY A 117 13.28 6.79 9.23
C GLY A 117 14.79 6.86 9.04
N ILE A 118 15.34 6.26 7.97
CA ILE A 118 16.78 6.18 7.71
C ILE A 118 17.17 7.08 6.54
N GLU A 119 18.35 7.69 6.64
CA GLU A 119 18.94 8.47 5.55
C GLU A 119 19.48 7.50 4.49
N PRO A 120 19.05 7.61 3.22
CA PRO A 120 19.56 6.77 2.15
C PRO A 120 21.07 6.90 2.01
N LEU A 121 21.77 5.78 1.77
CA LEU A 121 23.17 5.83 1.41
C LEU A 121 23.32 6.55 0.06
N ARG A 122 24.24 7.51 -0.01
CA ARG A 122 24.60 8.21 -1.25
C ARG A 122 25.30 7.25 -2.21
N THR A 123 24.53 6.68 -3.14
CA THR A 123 25.00 5.80 -4.20
C THR A 123 24.11 5.93 -5.43
N THR A 124 24.69 5.82 -6.62
CA THR A 124 23.96 5.73 -7.89
C THR A 124 23.78 4.28 -8.37
N SER A 125 24.44 3.33 -7.69
CA SER A 125 24.43 1.91 -8.02
C SER A 125 23.24 1.21 -7.36
N SER A 126 22.43 0.52 -8.17
CA SER A 126 21.37 -0.37 -7.67
C SER A 126 21.91 -1.58 -6.90
N ALA A 127 23.19 -1.94 -7.08
CA ALA A 127 23.83 -3.06 -6.38
C ALA A 127 24.35 -2.69 -4.98
N SER A 128 24.33 -1.41 -4.62
CA SER A 128 24.88 -0.90 -3.36
C SER A 128 23.84 -0.11 -2.55
N LEU A 129 22.56 -0.33 -2.84
CA LEU A 129 21.46 0.33 -2.12
C LEU A 129 21.53 -0.03 -0.64
N GLN A 130 21.35 0.98 0.21
CA GLN A 130 21.30 0.82 1.65
C GLN A 130 20.39 1.91 2.23
N LEU A 131 19.33 1.47 2.90
CA LEU A 131 18.34 2.31 3.56
C LEU A 131 17.89 1.65 4.86
N GLY A 132 16.86 0.80 4.80
CA GLY A 132 16.29 0.08 5.93
C GLY A 132 15.02 -0.67 5.50
N THR A 133 14.59 -1.66 6.28
CA THR A 133 13.26 -2.26 6.10
C THR A 133 12.20 -1.24 6.48
N SER A 134 11.21 -1.02 5.62
CA SER A 134 10.16 -0.03 5.85
C SER A 134 9.09 -0.54 6.83
N MET A 135 8.40 0.39 7.49
CA MET A 135 7.43 0.06 8.54
C MET A 135 6.27 -0.82 8.06
N ASP A 136 5.81 -0.63 6.82
CA ASP A 136 4.78 -1.44 6.19
C ASP A 136 5.25 -2.89 6.03
N GLN A 137 6.52 -3.12 5.68
CA GLN A 137 7.09 -4.46 5.53
C GLN A 137 7.37 -5.14 6.87
N ILE A 138 7.75 -4.38 7.90
CA ILE A 138 7.79 -4.88 9.29
C ILE A 138 6.38 -5.35 9.72
N LEU A 139 5.33 -4.60 9.38
CA LEU A 139 3.95 -5.00 9.64
C LEU A 139 3.53 -6.21 8.80
N ALA A 140 3.89 -6.26 7.52
CA ALA A 140 3.55 -7.38 6.62
C ALA A 140 4.14 -8.72 7.10
N GLN A 141 5.33 -8.70 7.71
CA GLN A 141 5.92 -9.87 8.35
C GLN A 141 5.07 -10.40 9.53
N GLN A 142 4.36 -9.52 10.23
CA GLN A 142 3.54 -9.88 11.40
C GLN A 142 2.10 -10.24 11.05
N VAL A 143 1.45 -9.45 10.17
CA VAL A 143 0.00 -9.59 9.88
C VAL A 143 -0.33 -10.02 8.46
N GLY A 144 0.61 -9.85 7.52
CA GLY A 144 0.44 -10.22 6.12
C GLY A 144 0.47 -11.72 5.87
N GLN A 145 0.88 -12.51 6.87
CA GLN A 145 0.92 -13.95 6.76
C GLN A 145 -0.49 -14.59 6.74
N GLU A 146 -1.49 -13.86 7.21
CA GLU A 146 -2.88 -14.30 7.25
C GLU A 146 -3.69 -13.99 5.97
N THR A 147 -3.08 -13.30 5.00
CA THR A 147 -3.74 -12.89 3.76
C THR A 147 -3.02 -13.44 2.52
N PRO A 148 -3.70 -13.54 1.35
CA PRO A 148 -3.06 -13.96 0.11
C PRO A 148 -1.89 -13.07 -0.31
N LEU A 149 -1.97 -11.76 -0.09
CA LEU A 149 -0.87 -10.84 -0.33
C LEU A 149 -0.39 -10.29 1.03
N PRO A 150 0.90 -10.41 1.40
CA PRO A 150 1.43 -9.84 2.64
C PRO A 150 1.21 -8.33 2.71
N SER A 151 1.42 -7.68 1.58
CA SER A 151 1.32 -6.23 1.38
C SER A 151 0.97 -5.94 -0.08
N LEU A 152 0.56 -4.71 -0.34
CA LEU A 152 0.23 -4.21 -1.68
C LEU A 152 0.83 -2.81 -1.88
N GLU A 153 1.83 -2.73 -2.75
CA GLU A 153 2.59 -1.53 -3.08
C GLU A 153 2.06 -0.90 -4.37
N LEU A 154 1.49 0.29 -4.26
CA LEU A 154 0.69 0.94 -5.29
C LEU A 154 1.17 2.38 -5.55
N GLY A 155 0.87 2.90 -6.73
CA GLY A 155 1.05 4.32 -7.02
C GLY A 155 0.31 4.79 -8.27
N LEU A 156 0.32 6.09 -8.55
CA LEU A 156 -0.28 6.65 -9.77
C LEU A 156 0.72 6.81 -10.91
N GLU A 157 2.00 6.68 -10.62
CA GLU A 157 3.05 6.72 -11.61
C GLU A 157 3.83 5.42 -11.55
N GLY A 158 3.85 4.71 -12.68
CA GLY A 158 4.64 3.50 -12.82
C GLY A 158 6.13 3.81 -12.80
N THR A 159 6.94 2.81 -12.50
CA THR A 159 8.39 2.91 -12.70
C THR A 159 8.70 2.66 -14.18
N ASP A 160 8.61 3.73 -14.97
CA ASP A 160 9.18 3.82 -16.33
C ASP A 160 10.65 3.38 -16.41
N THR A 161 11.36 3.39 -15.28
CA THR A 161 12.65 2.73 -15.09
C THR A 161 12.44 1.38 -14.39
N VAL A 162 12.50 0.31 -15.19
CA VAL A 162 12.24 -1.10 -14.82
C VAL A 162 12.92 -1.59 -13.53
N ASN A 163 13.87 -0.86 -12.91
CA ASN A 163 14.48 -1.25 -11.65
C ASN A 163 14.92 -0.06 -10.75
N GLY A 164 14.44 1.17 -10.97
CA GLY A 164 15.05 2.34 -10.31
C GLY A 164 16.55 2.47 -10.64
N VAL A 165 16.96 1.96 -11.80
CA VAL A 165 18.33 1.99 -12.31
C VAL A 165 18.59 3.36 -12.90
N GLY A 166 19.69 3.97 -12.48
CA GLY A 166 20.08 5.31 -12.86
C GLY A 166 20.19 6.23 -11.66
N THR A 167 20.62 7.45 -11.94
CA THR A 167 20.71 8.54 -10.99
C THR A 167 19.54 9.47 -11.23
N CYS A 168 18.66 9.62 -10.24
CA CYS A 168 17.54 10.54 -10.35
C CYS A 168 17.77 11.81 -9.53
N ASP A 169 18.56 11.72 -8.47
CA ASP A 169 18.97 12.84 -7.64
C ASP A 169 20.50 12.82 -7.53
N VAL A 170 21.11 13.95 -7.19
CA VAL A 170 22.55 14.15 -7.28
C VAL A 170 23.29 13.21 -6.32
N GLY A 171 23.81 12.12 -6.87
CA GLY A 171 24.52 11.06 -6.14
C GLY A 171 23.61 9.99 -5.54
N PHE A 172 22.34 9.91 -5.95
CA PHE A 172 21.36 8.97 -5.43
C PHE A 172 20.64 8.18 -6.53
N SER A 173 20.48 6.89 -6.29
CA SER A 173 19.74 5.97 -7.13
C SER A 173 18.27 6.37 -7.20
N CYS A 174 17.66 6.20 -8.38
CA CYS A 174 16.23 6.37 -8.59
C CYS A 174 15.37 5.49 -7.67
N ALA A 175 15.91 4.38 -7.16
CA ALA A 175 15.21 3.52 -6.21
C ALA A 175 14.73 4.30 -4.97
N TYR A 176 15.53 5.22 -4.44
CA TYR A 176 15.20 5.92 -3.19
C TYR A 176 14.01 6.88 -3.29
N GLN A 177 13.74 7.44 -4.48
CA GLN A 177 12.62 8.37 -4.67
C GLN A 177 11.36 7.75 -5.29
N ASN A 178 11.50 6.56 -5.89
CA ASN A 178 10.42 5.92 -6.64
C ASN A 178 9.87 4.67 -5.92
N ARG A 179 10.42 4.31 -4.76
CA ARG A 179 10.08 3.09 -4.01
C ARG A 179 10.01 3.42 -2.51
N LEU A 180 8.81 3.38 -1.96
CA LEU A 180 8.59 3.65 -0.53
C LEU A 180 8.71 2.37 0.33
N ALA A 181 8.32 1.22 -0.22
CA ALA A 181 8.34 -0.06 0.47
C ALA A 181 9.67 -0.80 0.24
N TRP A 182 10.29 -1.26 1.32
CA TRP A 182 11.58 -1.94 1.34
C TRP A 182 11.48 -3.18 2.22
N SER A 183 11.55 -4.37 1.60
CA SER A 183 11.44 -5.64 2.32
C SER A 183 12.67 -5.96 3.16
N SER A 184 13.83 -5.40 2.78
CA SER A 184 15.10 -5.47 3.49
C SER A 184 15.82 -4.12 3.39
N PRO A 185 16.91 -3.90 4.14
CA PRO A 185 17.72 -2.69 4.02
C PRO A 185 18.27 -2.40 2.61
N THR A 186 18.27 -3.38 1.70
CA THR A 186 18.86 -3.28 0.36
C THR A 186 17.86 -3.62 -0.76
N THR A 187 16.63 -4.04 -0.42
CA THR A 187 15.65 -4.57 -1.38
C THR A 187 14.39 -3.70 -1.44
N PRO A 188 14.30 -2.76 -2.40
CA PRO A 188 13.05 -2.03 -2.64
C PRO A 188 12.01 -2.92 -3.34
N LEU A 189 10.74 -2.72 -3.01
CA LEU A 189 9.62 -3.46 -3.62
C LEU A 189 8.96 -2.69 -4.76
N PRO A 190 8.53 -3.37 -5.84
CA PRO A 190 7.96 -2.70 -6.99
C PRO A 190 6.60 -2.04 -6.68
N VAL A 191 6.37 -0.89 -7.30
CA VAL A 191 5.13 -0.11 -7.23
C VAL A 191 4.30 -0.45 -8.45
N GLU A 192 3.07 -0.89 -8.24
CA GLU A 192 2.11 -1.14 -9.32
C GLU A 192 1.21 0.08 -9.52
N SER A 193 1.13 0.57 -10.76
CA SER A 193 0.30 1.73 -11.11
C SER A 193 -0.83 1.40 -12.04
N ASN A 194 -0.86 0.20 -12.62
CA ASN A 194 -1.92 -0.22 -13.52
C ASN A 194 -3.04 -0.90 -12.74
N PRO A 195 -4.23 -0.28 -12.62
CA PRO A 195 -5.34 -0.84 -11.84
C PRO A 195 -5.80 -2.19 -12.39
N ARG A 196 -5.63 -2.48 -13.69
CA ARG A 196 -5.89 -3.81 -14.25
C ARG A 196 -4.95 -4.86 -13.66
N VAL A 197 -3.66 -4.57 -13.57
CA VAL A 197 -2.67 -5.49 -12.99
C VAL A 197 -2.94 -5.68 -11.50
N VAL A 198 -3.33 -4.62 -10.78
CA VAL A 198 -3.77 -4.73 -9.38
C VAL A 198 -4.99 -5.64 -9.27
N PHE A 199 -6.03 -5.42 -10.08
CA PHE A 199 -7.23 -6.26 -10.10
C PHE A 199 -6.89 -7.73 -10.35
N GLU A 200 -6.02 -8.00 -11.32
CA GLU A 200 -5.53 -9.35 -11.63
C GLU A 200 -4.68 -9.94 -10.50
N ARG A 201 -3.97 -9.13 -9.70
CA ARG A 201 -3.30 -9.61 -8.47
C ARG A 201 -4.30 -9.93 -7.36
N LEU A 202 -5.38 -9.17 -7.24
CA LEU A 202 -6.40 -9.35 -6.20
C LEU A 202 -7.31 -10.54 -6.44
N PHE A 203 -7.68 -10.77 -7.70
CA PHE A 203 -8.70 -11.76 -8.08
C PHE A 203 -8.17 -12.82 -9.06
N GLY A 204 -7.01 -12.58 -9.66
CA GLY A 204 -6.42 -13.39 -10.71
C GLY A 204 -6.70 -12.87 -12.12
N SER A 205 -5.93 -13.34 -13.12
CA SER A 205 -6.16 -13.04 -14.53
C SER A 205 -7.51 -13.61 -14.98
N VAL A 206 -8.53 -12.75 -15.13
CA VAL A 206 -9.84 -13.16 -15.66
C VAL A 206 -10.65 -11.94 -16.11
N GLU A 207 -11.51 -12.18 -17.11
CA GLU A 207 -12.66 -11.34 -17.45
C GLU A 207 -13.82 -11.49 -16.43
N SER A 208 -13.77 -12.48 -15.53
CA SER A 208 -14.81 -12.81 -14.52
C SER A 208 -14.27 -13.48 -13.23
N THR A 209 -14.82 -13.13 -12.06
CA THR A 209 -14.46 -13.69 -10.74
C THR A 209 -15.11 -15.06 -10.42
N ASP A 210 -15.48 -15.85 -11.43
CA ASP A 210 -16.17 -17.14 -11.29
C ASP A 210 -15.39 -18.16 -10.42
N PRO A 211 -16.01 -18.73 -9.36
CA PRO A 211 -15.39 -19.71 -8.47
C PRO A 211 -14.83 -20.98 -9.16
N ALA A 212 -15.49 -21.50 -10.20
CA ALA A 212 -15.09 -22.75 -10.85
C ALA A 212 -13.80 -22.56 -11.67
N VAL A 213 -13.70 -21.45 -12.40
CA VAL A 213 -12.50 -21.06 -13.16
C VAL A 213 -11.32 -20.84 -12.22
N ARG A 214 -11.57 -20.18 -11.08
CA ARG A 214 -10.55 -19.91 -10.07
C ARG A 214 -9.98 -21.20 -9.47
N LYS A 215 -10.82 -22.17 -9.11
CA LYS A 215 -10.38 -23.44 -8.50
C LYS A 215 -9.48 -24.26 -9.43
N ALA A 216 -9.86 -24.40 -10.70
CA ALA A 216 -9.06 -25.15 -11.68
C ALA A 216 -7.67 -24.53 -11.88
N ARG A 217 -7.56 -23.20 -11.81
CA ARG A 217 -6.28 -22.50 -11.93
C ARG A 217 -5.36 -22.72 -10.72
N LEU A 218 -5.89 -22.60 -9.50
CA LEU A 218 -5.08 -22.77 -8.28
C LEU A 218 -4.42 -24.16 -8.25
N GLN A 219 -5.18 -25.19 -8.64
CA GLN A 219 -4.67 -26.55 -8.79
C GLN A 219 -3.54 -26.65 -9.83
N ARG A 220 -3.70 -26.00 -10.99
CA ARG A 220 -2.66 -25.97 -12.02
C ARG A 220 -1.41 -25.23 -11.55
N GLN A 221 -1.55 -24.10 -10.85
CA GLN A 221 -0.41 -23.33 -10.32
C GLN A 221 0.37 -24.11 -9.27
N GLY A 222 -0.32 -24.81 -8.35
CA GLY A 222 0.33 -25.70 -7.38
C GLY A 222 1.22 -26.74 -8.07
N SER A 223 0.68 -27.45 -9.07
CA SER A 223 1.45 -28.48 -9.79
C SER A 223 2.70 -27.95 -10.51
N ILE A 224 2.67 -26.70 -10.99
CA ILE A 224 3.84 -26.06 -11.63
C ILE A 224 4.90 -25.72 -10.59
N ILE A 225 4.49 -25.20 -9.42
CA ILE A 225 5.39 -24.84 -8.32
C ILE A 225 6.10 -26.09 -7.80
N ASP A 226 5.37 -27.17 -7.56
CA ASP A 226 5.95 -28.46 -7.13
C ASP A 226 7.05 -28.91 -8.10
N SER A 227 6.76 -28.86 -9.41
CA SER A 227 7.74 -29.22 -10.44
C SER A 227 8.96 -28.30 -10.48
N VAL A 228 8.81 -27.01 -10.17
CA VAL A 228 9.93 -26.06 -10.10
C VAL A 228 10.78 -26.29 -8.87
N LEU A 229 10.16 -26.49 -7.70
CA LEU A 229 10.87 -26.75 -6.44
C LEU A 229 11.70 -28.04 -6.51
N ASP A 230 11.16 -29.10 -7.10
CA ASP A 230 11.90 -30.36 -7.32
C ASP A 230 13.18 -30.13 -8.14
N LYS A 231 13.08 -29.33 -9.22
CA LYS A 231 14.23 -28.98 -10.07
C LYS A 231 15.24 -28.09 -9.36
N VAL A 232 14.77 -27.16 -8.53
CA VAL A 232 15.62 -26.26 -7.76
C VAL A 232 16.41 -27.03 -6.70
N HIS A 233 15.77 -27.95 -5.98
CA HIS A 233 16.44 -28.81 -5.01
C HIS A 233 17.50 -29.72 -5.65
N ALA A 234 17.23 -30.23 -6.86
CA ALA A 234 18.23 -30.98 -7.61
C ALA A 234 19.46 -30.13 -7.99
N LEU A 235 19.25 -28.84 -8.32
CA LEU A 235 20.32 -27.92 -8.71
C LEU A 235 21.14 -27.42 -7.52
N GLU A 236 20.54 -27.26 -6.34
CA GLU A 236 21.17 -26.71 -5.13
C GLU A 236 22.41 -27.53 -4.67
N GLY A 237 22.39 -28.84 -4.92
CA GLY A 237 23.50 -29.76 -4.64
C GLY A 237 24.79 -29.42 -5.39
N ASP A 238 24.68 -28.90 -6.60
CA ASP A 238 25.81 -28.71 -7.54
C ASP A 238 26.34 -27.27 -7.58
N LEU A 239 25.67 -26.32 -6.89
CA LEU A 239 26.02 -24.91 -6.95
C LEU A 239 27.06 -24.46 -5.91
N GLY A 240 27.86 -23.47 -6.29
CA GLY A 240 28.76 -22.75 -5.38
C GLY A 240 28.03 -21.78 -4.44
N HIS A 241 28.72 -21.32 -3.40
CA HIS A 241 28.11 -20.51 -2.32
C HIS A 241 27.38 -19.24 -2.79
N ARG A 242 27.93 -18.50 -3.77
CA ARG A 242 27.31 -17.26 -4.30
C ARG A 242 26.02 -17.55 -5.07
N ASP A 243 25.97 -18.65 -5.82
CA ASP A 243 24.79 -19.01 -6.61
C ASP A 243 23.68 -19.56 -5.71
N ARG A 244 24.03 -20.25 -4.61
CA ARG A 244 23.07 -20.68 -3.59
C ARG A 244 22.35 -19.51 -2.91
N LEU A 245 23.05 -18.41 -2.63
CA LEU A 245 22.41 -17.20 -2.08
C LEU A 245 21.33 -16.66 -3.02
N LYS A 246 21.63 -16.58 -4.33
CA LYS A 246 20.70 -16.09 -5.35
C LYS A 246 19.54 -17.07 -5.59
N LEU A 247 19.82 -18.37 -5.53
CA LEU A 247 18.81 -19.41 -5.60
C LEU A 247 17.88 -19.40 -4.38
N GLY A 248 18.41 -19.09 -3.19
CA GLY A 248 17.62 -18.89 -1.97
C GLY A 248 16.57 -17.80 -2.12
N GLU A 249 16.95 -16.62 -2.66
CA GLU A 249 16.00 -15.53 -2.95
C GLU A 249 14.87 -15.98 -3.91
N TYR A 250 15.20 -16.82 -4.89
CA TYR A 250 14.23 -17.40 -5.80
C TYR A 250 13.29 -18.40 -5.11
N VAL A 251 13.84 -19.32 -4.29
CA VAL A 251 13.05 -20.29 -3.52
C VAL A 251 12.10 -19.59 -2.55
N ASP A 252 12.57 -18.55 -1.87
CA ASP A 252 11.74 -17.75 -0.96
C ASP A 252 10.58 -17.08 -1.73
N SER A 253 10.85 -16.58 -2.94
CA SER A 253 9.81 -16.03 -3.81
C SER A 253 8.79 -17.09 -4.24
N VAL A 254 9.23 -18.32 -4.54
CA VAL A 254 8.34 -19.44 -4.91
C VAL A 254 7.50 -19.91 -3.73
N ARG A 255 8.08 -20.06 -2.54
CA ARG A 255 7.36 -20.40 -1.31
C ARG A 255 6.32 -19.37 -0.93
N GLU A 256 6.65 -18.09 -1.14
CA GLU A 256 5.68 -17.02 -0.93
C GLU A 256 4.47 -17.22 -1.84
N ILE A 257 4.66 -17.56 -3.13
CA ILE A 257 3.55 -17.87 -4.08
C ILE A 257 2.73 -19.08 -3.61
N GLU A 258 3.38 -20.17 -3.21
CA GLU A 258 2.72 -21.37 -2.68
C GLU A 258 1.80 -21.04 -1.49
N ARG A 259 2.32 -20.24 -0.55
CA ARG A 259 1.58 -19.76 0.61
C ARG A 259 0.36 -18.93 0.20
N ARG A 260 0.45 -18.13 -0.87
CA ARG A 260 -0.71 -17.39 -1.40
C ARG A 260 -1.80 -18.33 -1.91
N ILE A 261 -1.41 -19.39 -2.62
CA ILE A 261 -2.33 -20.40 -3.15
C ILE A 261 -3.03 -21.12 -1.99
N GLN A 262 -2.26 -21.61 -1.02
CA GLN A 262 -2.81 -22.27 0.17
C GLN A 262 -3.78 -21.37 0.95
N ASN A 263 -3.42 -20.10 1.17
CA ASN A 263 -4.27 -19.11 1.82
C ASN A 263 -5.56 -18.82 1.02
N ALA A 264 -5.46 -18.77 -0.31
CA ALA A 264 -6.60 -18.54 -1.19
C ALA A 264 -7.57 -19.73 -1.20
N GLU A 265 -7.07 -20.97 -1.13
CA GLU A 265 -7.87 -22.20 -1.08
C GLU A 265 -8.53 -22.42 0.28
N ALA A 266 -7.79 -22.21 1.37
CA ALA A 266 -8.28 -22.48 2.73
C ALA A 266 -9.45 -21.57 3.16
N ARG A 267 -9.58 -20.37 2.58
CA ARG A 267 -10.49 -19.33 3.08
C ARG A 267 -11.82 -19.18 2.34
N GLY A 268 -12.09 -19.95 1.29
CA GLY A 268 -13.42 -20.01 0.65
C GLY A 268 -14.08 -18.63 0.44
N ARG A 269 -13.31 -17.65 -0.03
CA ARG A 269 -13.70 -16.23 -0.02
C ARG A 269 -14.77 -15.94 -1.05
N GLU A 270 -15.87 -15.33 -0.59
CA GLU A 270 -16.82 -14.63 -1.47
C GLU A 270 -16.15 -13.35 -1.99
N LEU A 271 -16.02 -13.26 -3.31
CA LEU A 271 -15.50 -12.08 -4.00
C LEU A 271 -16.68 -11.33 -4.62
N PRO A 272 -16.69 -9.98 -4.57
CA PRO A 272 -17.73 -9.22 -5.23
C PRO A 272 -17.64 -9.40 -6.76
N LEU A 273 -18.80 -9.32 -7.43
CA LEU A 273 -18.88 -9.22 -8.89
C LEU A 273 -18.52 -7.79 -9.27
N VAL A 274 -17.30 -7.59 -9.77
CA VAL A 274 -16.77 -6.30 -10.21
C VAL A 274 -16.12 -6.50 -11.56
N ASP A 275 -16.40 -5.58 -12.50
CA ASP A 275 -15.77 -5.60 -13.82
C ASP A 275 -14.29 -5.25 -13.73
N SER A 276 -13.48 -5.94 -14.53
CA SER A 276 -12.04 -5.69 -14.59
C SER A 276 -11.76 -4.34 -15.25
N PRO A 277 -10.91 -3.48 -14.68
CA PRO A 277 -10.55 -2.22 -15.31
C PRO A 277 -9.80 -2.43 -16.64
N ALA A 278 -10.03 -1.54 -17.60
CA ALA A 278 -9.37 -1.61 -18.91
C ALA A 278 -7.84 -1.38 -18.83
N GLY A 279 -7.38 -0.62 -17.84
CA GLY A 279 -5.99 -0.22 -17.65
C GLY A 279 -5.88 1.13 -16.96
N ILE A 280 -4.80 1.86 -17.21
CA ILE A 280 -4.58 3.21 -16.65
C ILE A 280 -5.50 4.21 -17.38
N PRO A 281 -6.43 4.89 -16.67
CA PRO A 281 -7.23 5.98 -17.25
C PRO A 281 -6.35 7.16 -17.69
N VAL A 282 -6.84 7.94 -18.66
CA VAL A 282 -6.15 9.17 -19.10
C VAL A 282 -6.23 10.26 -18.02
N SER A 283 -7.37 10.33 -17.33
CA SER A 283 -7.59 11.34 -16.30
C SER A 283 -6.96 10.95 -14.97
N TYR A 284 -6.26 11.89 -14.35
CA TYR A 284 -5.56 11.65 -13.09
C TYR A 284 -6.51 11.35 -11.92
N ASP A 285 -7.65 12.05 -11.81
CA ASP A 285 -8.67 11.77 -10.79
C ASP A 285 -9.32 10.40 -11.00
N GLU A 286 -9.67 10.04 -12.23
CA GLU A 286 -10.21 8.71 -12.52
C GLU A 286 -9.21 7.61 -12.15
N HIS A 287 -7.93 7.80 -12.49
CA HIS A 287 -6.87 6.86 -12.11
C HIS A 287 -6.71 6.77 -10.59
N ALA A 288 -6.68 7.92 -9.90
CA ALA A 288 -6.59 7.99 -8.44
C ALA A 288 -7.76 7.26 -7.75
N ARG A 289 -9.00 7.57 -8.15
CA ARG A 289 -10.21 6.97 -7.61
C ARG A 289 -10.22 5.45 -7.82
N LEU A 290 -9.88 5.01 -9.03
CA LEU A 290 -9.82 3.59 -9.35
C LEU A 290 -8.77 2.85 -8.52
N MET A 291 -7.61 3.47 -8.25
CA MET A 291 -6.60 2.88 -7.36
C MET A 291 -7.06 2.87 -5.89
N PHE A 292 -7.83 3.85 -5.42
CA PHE A 292 -8.47 3.80 -4.10
C PHE A 292 -9.58 2.74 -4.01
N ASP A 293 -10.34 2.53 -5.08
CA ASP A 293 -11.32 1.44 -5.18
C ASP A 293 -10.62 0.07 -5.07
N MET A 294 -9.48 -0.11 -5.75
CA MET A 294 -8.68 -1.34 -5.62
C MET A 294 -8.20 -1.57 -4.19
N GLN A 295 -7.75 -0.52 -3.50
CA GLN A 295 -7.37 -0.60 -2.09
C GLN A 295 -8.56 -1.02 -1.23
N THR A 296 -9.72 -0.40 -1.43
CA THR A 296 -10.95 -0.71 -0.71
C THR A 296 -11.36 -2.18 -0.92
N LEU A 297 -11.34 -2.65 -2.16
CA LEU A 297 -11.63 -4.04 -2.50
C LEU A 297 -10.63 -5.01 -1.85
N ALA A 298 -9.33 -4.68 -1.87
CA ALA A 298 -8.30 -5.49 -1.23
C ALA A 298 -8.53 -5.63 0.28
N LEU A 299 -8.94 -4.55 0.96
CA LEU A 299 -9.23 -4.54 2.39
C LEU A 299 -10.56 -5.23 2.73
N GLN A 300 -11.62 -4.98 1.96
CA GLN A 300 -12.95 -5.57 2.13
C GLN A 300 -12.91 -7.08 1.97
N THR A 301 -12.18 -7.56 0.95
CA THR A 301 -12.04 -8.99 0.70
C THR A 301 -10.98 -9.65 1.57
N ASP A 302 -10.19 -8.88 2.35
CA ASP A 302 -9.05 -9.35 3.16
C ASP A 302 -7.93 -9.96 2.28
N THR A 303 -7.73 -9.45 1.05
CA THR A 303 -6.60 -9.86 0.15
C THR A 303 -5.26 -9.43 0.71
N THR A 304 -5.23 -8.24 1.31
CA THR A 304 -4.11 -7.75 2.10
C THR A 304 -4.64 -6.91 3.26
N ARG A 305 -3.77 -6.69 4.25
CA ARG A 305 -4.02 -5.78 5.38
C ARG A 305 -3.00 -4.65 5.43
N VAL A 306 -2.03 -4.64 4.52
CA VAL A 306 -0.93 -3.66 4.48
C VAL A 306 -0.89 -3.08 3.08
N ILE A 307 -1.10 -1.77 2.97
CA ILE A 307 -1.10 -1.05 1.69
C ILE A 307 -0.14 0.13 1.79
N THR A 308 0.68 0.29 0.76
CA THR A 308 1.54 1.46 0.57
C THR A 308 1.14 2.12 -0.74
N PHE A 309 0.77 3.40 -0.71
CA PHE A 309 0.30 4.11 -1.90
C PHE A 309 1.05 5.42 -2.13
N GLN A 310 1.57 5.59 -3.34
CA GLN A 310 2.28 6.80 -3.78
C GLN A 310 1.43 7.58 -4.78
N ILE A 311 0.87 8.73 -4.38
CA ILE A 311 -0.02 9.52 -5.24
C ILE A 311 0.74 10.23 -6.38
N GLY A 312 2.06 10.34 -6.27
CA GLY A 312 2.95 10.85 -7.31
C GLY A 312 4.42 10.73 -6.95
N ARG A 313 5.33 11.01 -7.89
CA ARG A 313 6.78 10.98 -7.67
C ARG A 313 7.34 12.36 -7.31
N GLU A 314 8.45 12.37 -6.57
CA GLU A 314 9.16 13.61 -6.18
C GLU A 314 9.52 14.47 -7.39
N GLN A 315 9.95 13.86 -8.49
CA GLN A 315 10.28 14.56 -9.74
C GLN A 315 9.27 14.27 -10.86
N SER A 316 8.02 14.07 -10.48
CA SER A 316 6.94 13.86 -11.43
C SER A 316 6.74 15.08 -12.33
N GLY A 317 6.52 14.81 -13.62
CA GLY A 317 6.07 15.80 -14.60
C GLY A 317 4.56 16.07 -14.56
N ALA A 318 3.82 15.54 -13.58
CA ALA A 318 2.37 15.62 -13.54
C ALA A 318 1.86 17.08 -13.51
N THR A 319 0.81 17.32 -14.30
CA THR A 319 0.08 18.60 -14.36
C THR A 319 -1.37 18.36 -13.95
N TYR A 320 -2.07 19.42 -13.54
CA TYR A 320 -3.45 19.35 -13.04
C TYR A 320 -4.35 20.40 -13.71
N PRO A 321 -4.54 20.35 -15.04
CA PRO A 321 -5.34 21.34 -15.78
C PRO A 321 -6.80 21.41 -15.32
N GLN A 322 -7.36 20.31 -14.81
CA GLN A 322 -8.72 20.21 -14.27
C GLN A 322 -8.99 21.13 -13.07
N ILE A 323 -7.95 21.52 -12.32
CA ILE A 323 -8.03 22.52 -11.25
C ILE A 323 -7.41 23.87 -11.65
N GLY A 324 -7.15 24.06 -12.95
CA GLY A 324 -6.53 25.26 -13.50
C GLY A 324 -5.03 25.39 -13.21
N VAL A 325 -4.31 24.28 -13.01
CA VAL A 325 -2.85 24.28 -12.83
C VAL A 325 -2.19 23.45 -13.92
N SER A 326 -1.82 24.11 -15.02
CA SER A 326 -1.25 23.44 -16.21
C SER A 326 0.27 23.24 -16.13
N ASP A 327 0.95 23.95 -15.23
CA ASP A 327 2.37 23.78 -14.99
C ASP A 327 2.67 22.46 -14.25
N SER A 328 3.87 21.92 -14.43
CA SER A 328 4.30 20.68 -13.79
C SER A 328 4.47 20.86 -12.28
N HIS A 329 3.94 19.92 -11.49
CA HIS A 329 3.94 19.97 -10.04
C HIS A 329 5.34 20.16 -9.43
N HIS A 330 6.34 19.41 -9.91
CA HIS A 330 7.70 19.47 -9.38
C HIS A 330 8.34 20.87 -9.54
N PRO A 331 8.42 21.49 -10.72
CA PRO A 331 8.94 22.87 -10.85
C PRO A 331 8.19 23.93 -10.03
N ILE A 332 6.88 23.74 -9.80
CA ILE A 332 6.11 24.67 -8.96
C ILE A 332 6.55 24.52 -7.49
N SER A 333 6.87 23.31 -7.01
CA SER A 333 7.31 23.06 -5.62
C SER A 333 8.58 23.82 -5.26
N HIS A 334 9.45 24.08 -6.24
CA HIS A 334 10.58 25.03 -6.15
C HIS A 334 10.11 26.49 -6.26
N HIS A 335 9.14 26.87 -5.43
CA HIS A 335 8.46 28.16 -5.55
C HIS A 335 9.36 29.36 -5.20
N GLY A 336 10.38 29.19 -4.35
CA GLY A 336 11.34 30.25 -4.03
C GLY A 336 10.71 31.52 -3.42
N GLY A 337 9.51 31.41 -2.86
CA GLY A 337 8.72 32.55 -2.36
C GLY A 337 7.78 33.18 -3.39
N ASP A 338 7.68 32.66 -4.61
CA ASP A 338 6.73 33.13 -5.63
C ASP A 338 5.28 32.81 -5.22
N GLU A 339 4.47 33.85 -4.99
CA GLU A 339 3.08 33.74 -4.56
C GLU A 339 2.17 33.03 -5.58
N THR A 340 2.45 33.14 -6.88
CA THR A 340 1.68 32.46 -7.93
C THR A 340 1.89 30.96 -7.84
N LYS A 341 3.16 30.53 -7.68
CA LYS A 341 3.50 29.12 -7.48
C LYS A 341 2.96 28.59 -6.17
N ILE A 342 3.05 29.35 -5.09
CA ILE A 342 2.47 28.96 -3.77
C ILE A 342 0.96 28.76 -3.89
N ALA A 343 0.25 29.67 -4.57
CA ALA A 343 -1.19 29.54 -4.78
C ALA A 343 -1.53 28.28 -5.61
N ALA A 344 -0.74 27.97 -6.65
CA ALA A 344 -0.89 26.74 -7.42
C ALA A 344 -0.65 25.48 -6.56
N LEU A 345 0.41 25.46 -5.73
CA LEU A 345 0.67 24.33 -4.81
C LEU A 345 -0.45 24.11 -3.82
N ARG A 346 -1.02 25.18 -3.25
CA ARG A 346 -2.18 25.07 -2.34
C ARG A 346 -3.37 24.39 -3.03
N LYS A 347 -3.63 24.72 -4.30
CA LYS A 347 -4.67 24.05 -5.10
C LYS A 347 -4.34 22.57 -5.31
N ILE A 348 -3.10 22.24 -5.67
CA ILE A 348 -2.66 20.84 -5.85
C ILE A 348 -2.81 20.06 -4.53
N ASN A 349 -2.33 20.62 -3.41
CA ASN A 349 -2.43 19.97 -2.10
C ASN A 349 -3.89 19.71 -1.69
N ALA A 350 -4.79 20.70 -1.87
CA ALA A 350 -6.21 20.54 -1.57
C ALA A 350 -6.91 19.58 -2.56
N TYR A 351 -6.44 19.51 -3.79
CA TYR A 351 -6.93 18.56 -4.77
C TYR A 351 -6.53 17.13 -4.39
N HIS A 352 -5.29 16.88 -3.98
CA HIS A 352 -4.85 15.55 -3.52
C HIS A 352 -5.66 15.05 -2.33
N THR A 353 -5.97 15.92 -1.34
CA THR A 353 -6.83 15.53 -0.20
C THR A 353 -8.28 15.26 -0.60
N SER A 354 -8.76 15.85 -1.69
CA SER A 354 -10.11 15.59 -2.21
C SER A 354 -10.27 14.26 -2.95
N LEU A 355 -9.17 13.56 -3.24
CA LEU A 355 -9.18 12.26 -3.92
C LEU A 355 -9.37 11.08 -2.96
N PHE A 356 -9.31 11.33 -1.65
CA PHE A 356 -9.45 10.33 -0.59
C PHE A 356 -10.91 9.94 -0.31
#